data_AF-L8M4A5-F1
#
_entry.id   AF-L8M4A5-F1
#
_cell.length_a   1.000
_cell.length_b   1.000
_cell.length_c   1.000
_cell.angle_alpha   90.00
_cell.angle_beta   90.00
_cell.angle_gamma   90.00
#
_symmetry.space_group_name_H-M   'P 1'
#
loop_
_entity.id
_entity.type
_entity.pdbx_description
1 polymer ?
#
loop_
_entity_poly.entity_id
_entity_poly.type
_entity_poly.pdbx_seq_one_letter_code
_entity_poly.pdbx_strand_id
1 'polypeptide(L)'
;MYINENLPGQITKKELVCIAELAQALPKNSTLIELGSLFGKSSVHWAKNADDSVTIYCVDPWKREKWIQRLEKKFNTSFSIETFWENIADSSNVIALQAYSPQDFTDWNVPVDLYFDDSVHTNPIFKENLYFWLERMKPGSIMCGHDYSPDFPDIVQEVNQLADKLSVELEVIDKIWIIRLPQDYNSPIYLESLKELPRPDFAIEAHPTEIDSIPSMMKSDELSLLYSLAKNYFSDKGEIIDLGPFLGSSTACFTEGILANQQKIRKSYKRIYSYDLFHYEKYAGFDWLLNPKNLPTGSFFMNYLSNIKKYTNLGLVHITPGDLCQYSWNSNPIEILFIDASKSLRLNDYIAQQFFPFLFPGSIVVQQDYYFYGCPWLYLSMELLKPWISYVGAAPGATAYFIVNKKIPKILTRNPLFKMINQSRALYYFKQLLNENNNYSYKEQILLLKLCQYLFDTNNQILVDEIKNLLSAPDKVLPSNSWAEVYQWNYRKLFKVSSNI
;
A
#
# COMPACT_ATOMS: atom_id res chain seq x y z
N MET A 1 -25.79 -14.34 9.18
CA MET A 1 -24.59 -14.90 9.85
C MET A 1 -24.04 -16.05 9.01
N TYR A 2 -22.76 -15.97 8.62
CA TYR A 2 -22.03 -17.01 7.89
C TYR A 2 -21.28 -17.91 8.87
N ILE A 3 -21.45 -19.24 8.73
CA ILE A 3 -20.72 -20.27 9.50
C ILE A 3 -20.35 -21.42 8.56
N ASN A 4 -19.07 -21.78 8.51
CA ASN A 4 -18.54 -22.90 7.71
C ASN A 4 -17.54 -23.74 8.51
N GLU A 5 -18.00 -24.89 9.00
CA GLU A 5 -17.21 -25.80 9.82
C GLU A 5 -16.16 -26.59 9.01
N ASN A 6 -16.32 -26.65 7.68
CA ASN A 6 -15.49 -27.45 6.78
C ASN A 6 -14.14 -26.80 6.44
N LEU A 7 -13.95 -25.52 6.75
CA LEU A 7 -12.66 -24.86 6.58
C LEU A 7 -11.60 -25.48 7.51
N PRO A 8 -10.37 -25.70 7.01
CA PRO A 8 -9.28 -26.25 7.82
C PRO A 8 -8.95 -25.30 8.98
N GLY A 9 -8.98 -25.80 10.23
CA GLY A 9 -8.70 -24.99 11.42
C GLY A 9 -9.25 -25.61 12.69
N GLN A 10 -8.82 -25.08 13.84
CA GLN A 10 -9.05 -25.68 15.15
C GLN A 10 -10.18 -25.03 15.97
N ILE A 11 -11.03 -24.22 15.32
CA ILE A 11 -12.15 -23.53 15.96
C ILE A 11 -13.45 -24.33 15.83
N THR A 12 -14.18 -24.49 16.93
CA THR A 12 -15.46 -25.21 17.03
C THR A 12 -16.62 -24.38 16.48
N LYS A 13 -17.75 -25.01 16.17
CA LYS A 13 -18.95 -24.30 15.71
C LYS A 13 -19.39 -23.19 16.67
N LYS A 14 -19.33 -23.44 17.98
CA LYS A 14 -19.77 -22.50 19.02
C LYS A 14 -18.85 -21.26 19.03
N GLU A 15 -17.56 -21.47 18.88
CA GLU A 15 -16.56 -20.42 18.78
C GLU A 15 -16.70 -19.63 17.46
N LEU A 16 -17.01 -20.29 16.34
CA LEU A 16 -17.31 -19.61 15.08
C LEU A 16 -18.54 -18.70 15.17
N VAL A 17 -19.57 -19.10 15.93
CA VAL A 17 -20.75 -18.26 16.19
C VAL A 17 -20.35 -17.03 16.99
N CYS A 18 -19.55 -17.20 18.05
CA CYS A 18 -18.99 -16.09 18.82
C CYS A 18 -18.20 -15.11 17.93
N ILE A 19 -17.27 -15.62 17.12
CA ILE A 19 -16.50 -14.82 16.15
C ILE A 19 -17.44 -14.04 15.22
N ALA A 20 -18.47 -14.70 14.67
CA ALA A 20 -19.42 -14.07 13.77
C ALA A 20 -20.25 -12.96 14.44
N GLU A 21 -20.63 -13.12 15.70
CA GLU A 21 -21.34 -12.11 16.49
C GLU A 21 -20.45 -10.90 16.80
N LEU A 22 -19.21 -11.14 17.21
CA LEU A 22 -18.22 -10.08 17.44
C LEU A 22 -17.93 -9.31 16.14
N ALA A 23 -17.81 -10.00 15.01
CA ALA A 23 -17.59 -9.38 13.70
C ALA A 23 -18.79 -8.49 13.29
N GLN A 24 -20.02 -8.95 13.49
CA GLN A 24 -21.24 -8.19 13.16
C GLN A 24 -21.43 -6.96 14.07
N ALA A 25 -20.89 -7.00 15.29
CA ALA A 25 -20.94 -5.88 16.23
C ALA A 25 -19.96 -4.75 15.87
N LEU A 26 -19.00 -4.99 14.99
CA LEU A 26 -18.02 -3.97 14.60
C LEU A 26 -18.66 -2.83 13.78
N PRO A 27 -18.41 -1.57 14.15
CA PRO A 27 -18.77 -0.44 13.32
C PRO A 27 -18.11 -0.50 11.93
N LYS A 28 -18.72 0.18 10.96
CA LYS A 28 -18.10 0.40 9.63
C LYS A 28 -16.74 1.08 9.76
N ASN A 29 -15.81 0.77 8.87
CA ASN A 29 -14.42 1.26 8.87
C ASN A 29 -13.60 0.89 10.12
N SER A 30 -14.03 -0.13 10.89
CA SER A 30 -13.24 -0.65 12.02
C SER A 30 -11.95 -1.31 11.56
N THR A 31 -10.96 -1.36 12.44
CA THR A 31 -9.70 -2.10 12.27
C THR A 31 -9.68 -3.32 13.18
N LEU A 32 -9.51 -4.49 12.59
CA LEU A 32 -9.34 -5.76 13.30
C LEU A 32 -7.92 -6.28 13.10
N ILE A 33 -7.28 -6.74 14.17
CA ILE A 33 -6.02 -7.50 14.12
C ILE A 33 -6.29 -8.93 14.57
N GLU A 34 -5.94 -9.89 13.73
CA GLU A 34 -5.93 -11.32 14.06
C GLU A 34 -4.49 -11.83 14.05
N LEU A 35 -4.03 -12.36 15.18
CA LEU A 35 -2.75 -13.07 15.27
C LEU A 35 -3.01 -14.59 15.26
N GLY A 36 -2.31 -15.32 14.40
CA GLY A 36 -2.47 -16.77 14.27
C GLY A 36 -3.54 -17.17 13.25
N SER A 37 -3.47 -16.61 12.04
CA SER A 37 -4.47 -16.87 11.01
C SER A 37 -4.43 -18.28 10.43
N LEU A 38 -3.30 -19.00 10.53
CA LEU A 38 -3.14 -20.37 10.06
C LEU A 38 -3.65 -20.56 8.62
N PHE A 39 -4.64 -21.44 8.40
CA PHE A 39 -5.28 -21.66 7.10
C PHE A 39 -6.43 -20.69 6.79
N GLY A 40 -6.82 -19.82 7.74
CA GLY A 40 -7.81 -18.77 7.53
C GLY A 40 -9.23 -19.08 8.01
N LYS A 41 -9.43 -20.11 8.84
CA LYS A 41 -10.79 -20.48 9.32
C LYS A 41 -11.47 -19.32 10.04
N SER A 42 -10.88 -18.77 11.10
CA SER A 42 -11.38 -17.57 11.78
C SER A 42 -11.41 -16.37 10.84
N SER A 43 -10.36 -16.15 10.06
CA SER A 43 -10.22 -15.05 9.10
C SER A 43 -11.39 -14.95 8.13
N VAL A 44 -11.84 -16.06 7.54
CA VAL A 44 -13.03 -16.09 6.68
C VAL A 44 -14.29 -15.72 7.47
N HIS A 45 -14.41 -16.15 8.72
CA HIS A 45 -15.59 -15.85 9.54
C HIS A 45 -15.62 -14.39 9.99
N TRP A 46 -14.48 -13.78 10.33
CA TRP A 46 -14.35 -12.34 10.52
C TRP A 46 -14.81 -11.62 9.25
N ALA A 47 -14.21 -11.97 8.11
CA ALA A 47 -14.44 -11.31 6.83
C ALA A 47 -15.89 -11.37 6.35
N LYS A 48 -16.53 -12.56 6.42
CA LYS A 48 -17.89 -12.79 5.90
C LYS A 48 -18.99 -12.28 6.82
N ASN A 49 -18.68 -11.93 8.08
CA ASN A 49 -19.67 -11.44 9.03
C ASN A 49 -19.50 -9.96 9.38
N ALA A 50 -18.32 -9.37 9.17
CA ALA A 50 -18.11 -7.93 9.28
C ALA A 50 -18.61 -7.19 8.02
N ASP A 51 -18.85 -5.88 8.14
CA ASP A 51 -19.08 -5.02 6.97
C ASP A 51 -17.83 -4.97 6.08
N ASP A 52 -18.00 -4.88 4.75
CA ASP A 52 -16.89 -4.85 3.77
C ASP A 52 -15.90 -3.69 4.01
N SER A 53 -16.31 -2.63 4.72
CA SER A 53 -15.43 -1.52 5.10
C SER A 53 -14.52 -1.78 6.29
N VAL A 54 -14.81 -2.80 7.11
CA VAL A 54 -13.92 -3.21 8.22
C VAL A 54 -12.63 -3.74 7.62
N THR A 55 -11.47 -3.26 8.05
CA THR A 55 -10.19 -3.80 7.57
C THR A 55 -9.65 -4.82 8.57
N ILE A 56 -9.45 -6.04 8.10
CA ILE A 56 -8.96 -7.17 8.89
C ILE A 56 -7.51 -7.47 8.52
N TYR A 57 -6.59 -7.25 9.45
CA TYR A 57 -5.19 -7.61 9.28
C TYR A 57 -4.95 -9.01 9.88
N CYS A 58 -4.75 -9.99 9.01
CA CYS A 58 -4.45 -11.37 9.34
C CYS A 58 -2.93 -11.56 9.42
N VAL A 59 -2.42 -11.91 10.60
CA VAL A 59 -0.99 -11.99 10.89
C VAL A 59 -0.60 -13.42 11.19
N ASP A 60 0.30 -13.97 10.39
CA ASP A 60 0.91 -15.28 10.62
C ASP A 60 2.30 -15.29 9.96
N PRO A 61 3.32 -15.94 10.55
CA PRO A 61 4.59 -16.10 9.87
C PRO A 61 4.51 -16.93 8.58
N TRP A 62 3.48 -17.76 8.44
CA TRP A 62 3.34 -18.83 7.43
C TRP A 62 4.64 -19.62 7.25
N LYS A 63 5.35 -19.83 8.36
CA LYS A 63 6.61 -20.56 8.42
C LYS A 63 6.34 -21.96 8.96
N ARG A 64 6.55 -22.97 8.12
CA ARG A 64 6.25 -24.36 8.47
C ARG A 64 7.08 -24.84 9.66
N GLU A 65 6.40 -25.32 10.69
CA GLU A 65 7.00 -25.95 11.87
C GLU A 65 6.71 -27.46 11.94
N LYS A 66 7.35 -28.19 12.86
CA LYS A 66 7.18 -29.65 12.96
C LYS A 66 5.75 -30.07 13.30
N TRP A 67 5.06 -29.31 14.15
CA TRP A 67 3.71 -29.62 14.60
C TRP A 67 2.66 -29.46 13.49
N ILE A 68 2.91 -28.57 12.51
CA ILE A 68 2.05 -28.32 11.35
C ILE A 68 1.77 -29.60 10.55
N GLN A 69 2.72 -30.54 10.47
CA GLN A 69 2.54 -31.81 9.76
C GLN A 69 1.32 -32.60 10.23
N ARG A 70 0.99 -32.51 11.53
CA ARG A 70 -0.21 -33.15 12.10
C ARG A 70 -1.48 -32.49 11.60
N LEU A 71 -1.48 -31.16 11.47
CA LEU A 71 -2.62 -30.41 10.96
C LEU A 71 -2.83 -30.61 9.46
N GLU A 72 -1.76 -30.58 8.67
CA GLU A 72 -1.80 -30.87 7.23
C GLU A 72 -2.45 -32.24 6.97
N LYS A 73 -2.03 -33.26 7.72
CA LYS A 73 -2.63 -34.61 7.64
C LYS A 73 -4.08 -34.63 8.14
N LYS A 74 -4.38 -33.94 9.24
CA LYS A 74 -5.73 -33.92 9.85
C LYS A 74 -6.75 -33.29 8.90
N PHE A 75 -6.38 -32.18 8.26
CA PHE A 75 -7.28 -31.40 7.42
C PHE A 75 -7.12 -31.69 5.92
N ASN A 76 -6.22 -32.60 5.55
CA ASN A 76 -5.91 -32.96 4.17
C ASN A 76 -5.61 -31.71 3.30
N THR A 77 -4.71 -30.87 3.78
CA THR A 77 -4.34 -29.59 3.16
C THR A 77 -2.85 -29.30 3.35
N SER A 78 -2.31 -28.32 2.64
CA SER A 78 -0.92 -27.84 2.78
C SER A 78 -0.87 -26.57 3.62
N PHE A 79 0.13 -26.42 4.48
CA PHE A 79 0.34 -25.17 5.19
C PHE A 79 1.21 -24.22 4.39
N SER A 80 0.61 -23.16 3.89
CA SER A 80 1.31 -22.04 3.27
C SER A 80 0.42 -20.81 3.22
N ILE A 81 1.04 -19.66 2.92
CA ILE A 81 0.28 -18.42 2.68
C ILE A 81 -0.63 -18.56 1.46
N GLU A 82 -0.25 -19.35 0.46
CA GLU A 82 -1.07 -19.62 -0.72
C GLU A 82 -2.37 -20.36 -0.35
N THR A 83 -2.31 -21.37 0.53
CA THR A 83 -3.53 -22.04 1.02
C THR A 83 -4.40 -21.09 1.85
N PHE A 84 -3.79 -20.21 2.65
CA PHE A 84 -4.53 -19.14 3.32
C PHE A 84 -5.25 -18.24 2.30
N TRP A 85 -4.54 -17.80 1.24
CA TRP A 85 -5.08 -16.99 0.15
C TRP A 85 -6.24 -17.66 -0.58
N GLU A 86 -6.15 -18.96 -0.84
CA GLU A 86 -7.23 -19.75 -1.44
C GLU A 86 -8.50 -19.71 -0.58
N ASN A 87 -8.36 -19.89 0.74
CA ASN A 87 -9.51 -19.91 1.65
C ASN A 87 -10.18 -18.55 1.80
N ILE A 88 -9.42 -17.46 1.76
CA ILE A 88 -9.94 -16.08 1.87
C ILE A 88 -10.16 -15.41 0.51
N ALA A 89 -10.08 -16.14 -0.61
CA ALA A 89 -10.12 -15.57 -1.96
C ALA A 89 -11.33 -14.62 -2.19
N ASP A 90 -12.49 -14.95 -1.62
CA ASP A 90 -13.73 -14.17 -1.73
C ASP A 90 -13.91 -13.12 -0.62
N SER A 91 -12.86 -12.80 0.13
CA SER A 91 -12.89 -11.83 1.23
C SER A 91 -12.31 -10.50 0.77
N SER A 92 -13.18 -9.49 0.66
CA SER A 92 -12.89 -8.13 0.15
C SER A 92 -12.20 -7.23 1.15
N ASN A 93 -12.03 -7.69 2.39
CA ASN A 93 -11.77 -6.87 3.56
C ASN A 93 -10.60 -7.39 4.42
N VAL A 94 -9.87 -8.38 3.89
CA VAL A 94 -8.69 -8.99 4.52
C VAL A 94 -7.40 -8.45 3.90
N ILE A 95 -6.41 -8.19 4.75
CA ILE A 95 -5.03 -7.91 4.41
C ILE A 95 -4.16 -8.95 5.13
N ALA A 96 -3.36 -9.71 4.38
CA ALA A 96 -2.44 -10.70 4.96
C ALA A 96 -1.08 -10.05 5.28
N LEU A 97 -0.53 -10.29 6.46
CA LEU A 97 0.78 -9.78 6.87
C LEU A 97 1.67 -10.93 7.33
N GLN A 98 2.65 -11.29 6.50
CA GLN A 98 3.60 -12.35 6.84
C GLN A 98 4.62 -11.79 7.85
N ALA A 99 4.39 -12.04 9.14
CA ALA A 99 5.06 -11.31 10.21
C ALA A 99 5.07 -12.06 11.54
N TYR A 100 5.87 -11.56 12.49
CA TYR A 100 5.81 -11.94 13.89
C TYR A 100 5.41 -10.75 14.77
N SER A 101 4.39 -10.95 15.62
CA SER A 101 3.99 -10.00 16.64
C SER A 101 4.75 -10.25 17.96
N PRO A 102 5.10 -9.20 18.73
CA PRO A 102 4.95 -7.78 18.39
C PRO A 102 6.14 -7.20 17.61
N GLN A 103 7.24 -7.95 17.42
CA GLN A 103 8.51 -7.38 16.94
C GLN A 103 8.43 -6.67 15.58
N ASP A 104 7.61 -7.17 14.65
CA ASP A 104 7.48 -6.57 13.32
C ASP A 104 6.48 -5.40 13.28
N PHE A 105 5.77 -5.16 14.38
CA PHE A 105 4.71 -4.15 14.48
C PHE A 105 5.11 -2.95 15.34
N THR A 106 6.35 -2.86 15.81
CA THR A 106 6.81 -1.81 16.75
C THR A 106 6.46 -0.37 16.33
N ASP A 107 6.32 -0.10 15.04
CA ASP A 107 5.93 1.20 14.46
C ASP A 107 4.45 1.31 14.05
N TRP A 108 3.62 0.31 14.37
CA TRP A 108 2.18 0.33 14.17
C TRP A 108 1.51 1.41 15.01
N ASN A 109 0.73 2.26 14.34
CA ASN A 109 0.12 3.47 14.90
C ASN A 109 -1.30 3.74 14.36
N VAL A 110 -1.97 2.71 13.84
CA VAL A 110 -3.39 2.76 13.51
C VAL A 110 -4.19 2.16 14.68
N PRO A 111 -5.16 2.88 15.24
CA PRO A 111 -6.00 2.38 16.32
C PRO A 111 -6.78 1.12 15.95
N VAL A 112 -6.90 0.20 16.91
CA VAL A 112 -7.54 -1.11 16.75
C VAL A 112 -8.90 -1.14 17.46
N ASP A 113 -9.93 -1.63 16.77
CA ASP A 113 -11.30 -1.79 17.28
C ASP A 113 -11.55 -3.22 17.80
N LEU A 114 -10.87 -4.22 17.23
CA LEU A 114 -10.86 -5.59 17.74
C LEU A 114 -9.49 -6.21 17.59
N TYR A 115 -9.03 -6.84 18.66
CA TYR A 115 -7.81 -7.64 18.69
C TYR A 115 -8.17 -9.10 19.01
N PHE A 116 -7.67 -10.05 18.21
CA PHE A 116 -7.83 -11.49 18.44
C PHE A 116 -6.46 -12.19 18.43
N ASP A 117 -6.10 -12.90 19.51
CA ASP A 117 -4.88 -13.71 19.59
C ASP A 117 -5.16 -15.21 19.67
N ASP A 118 -4.67 -15.95 18.67
CA ASP A 118 -4.58 -17.41 18.62
C ASP A 118 -3.19 -17.85 18.11
N SER A 119 -2.15 -17.05 18.42
CA SER A 119 -0.82 -17.21 17.80
C SER A 119 0.18 -17.98 18.66
N VAL A 120 0.32 -17.62 19.93
CA VAL A 120 1.31 -18.19 20.86
C VAL A 120 0.69 -18.35 22.23
N HIS A 121 0.78 -19.56 22.78
CA HIS A 121 0.06 -19.95 24.00
C HIS A 121 0.94 -19.98 25.27
N THR A 122 2.10 -19.33 25.23
CA THR A 122 3.07 -19.33 26.32
C THR A 122 3.74 -17.97 26.48
N ASN A 123 4.12 -17.65 27.71
CA ASN A 123 4.91 -16.47 28.05
C ASN A 123 6.39 -16.64 27.67
N PRO A 124 7.12 -15.53 27.38
CA PRO A 124 6.67 -14.13 27.50
C PRO A 124 5.88 -13.61 26.28
N ILE A 125 5.88 -14.31 25.15
CA ILE A 125 5.35 -13.78 23.88
C ILE A 125 3.85 -13.48 23.95
N PHE A 126 3.04 -14.35 24.57
CA PHE A 126 1.61 -14.08 24.76
C PHE A 126 1.38 -12.77 25.52
N LYS A 127 2.02 -12.60 26.67
CA LYS A 127 1.97 -11.36 27.46
C LYS A 127 2.44 -10.15 26.66
N GLU A 128 3.54 -10.26 25.94
CA GLU A 128 4.07 -9.17 25.11
C GLU A 128 3.07 -8.75 24.02
N ASN A 129 2.47 -9.70 23.31
CA ASN A 129 1.39 -9.45 22.36
C ASN A 129 0.20 -8.73 23.02
N LEU A 130 -0.29 -9.27 24.13
CA LEU A 130 -1.44 -8.76 24.87
C LEU A 130 -1.24 -7.27 25.22
N TYR A 131 -0.16 -6.93 25.91
CA TYR A 131 0.06 -5.54 26.32
C TYR A 131 0.47 -4.62 25.17
N PHE A 132 1.18 -5.13 24.15
CA PHE A 132 1.52 -4.35 22.97
C PHE A 132 0.28 -3.87 22.21
N TRP A 133 -0.68 -4.77 21.98
CA TRP A 133 -1.89 -4.42 21.25
C TRP A 133 -2.86 -3.62 22.11
N LEU A 134 -2.98 -3.90 23.40
CA LEU A 134 -3.77 -3.11 24.35
C LEU A 134 -3.46 -1.60 24.26
N GLU A 135 -2.19 -1.22 24.16
CA GLU A 135 -1.80 0.19 24.04
C GLU A 135 -2.25 0.86 22.73
N ARG A 136 -2.62 0.08 21.70
CA ARG A 136 -3.05 0.55 20.38
C ARG A 136 -4.56 0.45 20.17
N MET A 137 -5.30 -0.02 21.16
CA MET A 137 -6.74 -0.20 21.09
C MET A 137 -7.50 1.10 21.42
N LYS A 138 -8.67 1.26 20.80
CA LYS A 138 -9.59 2.38 21.07
C LYS A 138 -10.35 2.17 22.39
N PRO A 139 -10.88 3.22 23.03
CA PRO A 139 -11.87 3.06 24.09
C PRO A 139 -13.10 2.29 23.58
N GLY A 140 -13.67 1.42 24.43
CA GLY A 140 -14.85 0.61 24.07
C GLY A 140 -14.59 -0.56 23.11
N SER A 141 -13.34 -0.77 22.69
CA SER A 141 -12.95 -1.84 21.76
C SER A 141 -12.95 -3.23 22.41
N ILE A 142 -12.80 -4.27 21.59
CA ILE A 142 -12.90 -5.67 22.01
C ILE A 142 -11.53 -6.32 21.94
N MET A 143 -11.02 -6.76 23.09
CA MET A 143 -9.81 -7.56 23.18
C MET A 143 -10.20 -9.01 23.45
N CYS A 144 -9.90 -9.91 22.53
CA CYS A 144 -10.24 -11.31 22.65
C CYS A 144 -9.12 -12.21 22.14
N GLY A 145 -9.32 -13.52 22.29
CA GLY A 145 -8.40 -14.53 21.80
C GLY A 145 -8.91 -15.91 22.14
N HIS A 146 -8.12 -16.91 21.79
CA HIS A 146 -8.49 -18.31 21.94
C HIS A 146 -7.74 -18.97 23.11
N ASP A 147 -7.96 -20.28 23.29
CA ASP A 147 -7.21 -21.14 24.20
C ASP A 147 -7.28 -20.75 25.69
N TYR A 148 -8.38 -20.13 26.12
CA TYR A 148 -8.71 -20.01 27.54
C TYR A 148 -9.08 -21.39 28.12
N SER A 149 -8.07 -22.19 28.47
CA SER A 149 -8.26 -23.49 29.09
C SER A 149 -7.14 -23.83 30.08
N PRO A 150 -7.35 -24.82 30.97
CA PRO A 150 -6.28 -25.31 31.85
C PRO A 150 -5.05 -25.87 31.12
N ASP A 151 -5.16 -26.19 29.82
CA ASP A 151 -4.04 -26.65 29.01
C ASP A 151 -3.04 -25.50 28.71
N PHE A 152 -3.49 -24.25 28.80
CA PHE A 152 -2.73 -23.04 28.52
C PHE A 152 -2.79 -22.06 29.71
N PRO A 153 -2.14 -22.41 30.84
CA PRO A 153 -2.25 -21.64 32.09
C PRO A 153 -1.73 -20.20 31.97
N ASP A 154 -0.76 -19.94 31.08
CA ASP A 154 -0.26 -18.58 30.83
C ASP A 154 -1.37 -17.66 30.27
N ILE A 155 -2.21 -18.18 29.36
CA ILE A 155 -3.34 -17.43 28.81
C ILE A 155 -4.34 -17.09 29.91
N VAL A 156 -4.75 -18.11 30.67
CA VAL A 156 -5.70 -17.94 31.79
C VAL A 156 -5.18 -16.91 32.78
N GLN A 157 -3.91 -17.02 33.19
CA GLN A 157 -3.31 -16.10 34.14
C GLN A 157 -3.31 -14.65 33.64
N GLU A 158 -2.77 -14.40 32.46
CA GLU A 158 -2.59 -13.03 31.96
C GLU A 158 -3.93 -12.36 31.58
N VAL A 159 -4.90 -13.11 31.07
CA VAL A 159 -6.25 -12.60 30.75
C VAL A 159 -7.01 -12.22 32.03
N ASN A 160 -6.98 -13.05 33.08
CA ASN A 160 -7.60 -12.69 34.36
C ASN A 160 -6.93 -11.45 34.98
N GLN A 161 -5.59 -11.41 34.99
CA GLN A 161 -4.85 -10.25 35.49
C GLN A 161 -5.17 -8.97 34.71
N LEU A 162 -5.36 -9.07 33.40
CA LEU A 162 -5.74 -7.93 32.58
C LEU A 162 -7.17 -7.46 32.89
N ALA A 163 -8.13 -8.38 33.00
CA ALA A 163 -9.51 -8.06 33.35
C ALA A 163 -9.60 -7.36 34.72
N ASP A 164 -8.89 -7.88 35.72
CA ASP A 164 -8.78 -7.27 37.05
C ASP A 164 -8.16 -5.88 36.98
N LYS A 165 -7.04 -5.73 36.25
CA LYS A 165 -6.33 -4.45 36.08
C LYS A 165 -7.22 -3.39 35.43
N LEU A 166 -8.04 -3.78 34.46
CA LEU A 166 -8.97 -2.89 33.77
C LEU A 166 -10.30 -2.71 34.52
N SER A 167 -10.56 -3.50 35.58
CA SER A 167 -11.81 -3.52 36.32
C SER A 167 -13.03 -3.80 35.42
N VAL A 168 -12.90 -4.80 34.56
CA VAL A 168 -13.93 -5.21 33.59
C VAL A 168 -14.25 -6.70 33.70
N GLU A 169 -15.42 -7.09 33.21
CA GLU A 169 -15.84 -8.49 33.16
C GLU A 169 -15.07 -9.26 32.07
N LEU A 170 -14.67 -10.49 32.41
CA LEU A 170 -14.14 -11.46 31.48
C LEU A 170 -15.25 -12.40 31.03
N GLU A 171 -15.67 -12.30 29.77
CA GLU A 171 -16.60 -13.24 29.16
C GLU A 171 -15.82 -14.42 28.54
N VAL A 172 -16.31 -15.65 28.70
CA VAL A 172 -15.70 -16.85 28.12
C VAL A 172 -16.76 -17.68 27.38
N ILE A 173 -16.55 -17.90 26.08
CA ILE A 173 -17.41 -18.74 25.24
C ILE A 173 -16.57 -19.91 24.70
N ASP A 174 -16.79 -21.09 25.28
CA ASP A 174 -15.94 -22.26 25.03
C ASP A 174 -14.49 -21.96 25.42
N LYS A 175 -13.57 -21.82 24.47
CA LYS A 175 -12.18 -21.39 24.73
C LYS A 175 -11.89 -19.94 24.34
N ILE A 176 -12.86 -19.23 23.76
CA ILE A 176 -12.69 -17.82 23.43
C ILE A 176 -12.88 -16.97 24.68
N TRP A 177 -11.86 -16.19 25.04
CA TRP A 177 -11.93 -15.16 26.07
C TRP A 177 -12.21 -13.80 25.44
N ILE A 178 -12.97 -12.94 26.13
CA ILE A 178 -13.37 -11.61 25.64
C ILE A 178 -13.32 -10.62 26.80
N ILE A 179 -12.64 -9.50 26.55
CA ILE A 179 -12.55 -8.33 27.41
C ILE A 179 -13.02 -7.12 26.60
N ARG A 180 -13.98 -6.36 27.12
CA ARG A 180 -14.41 -5.09 26.54
C ARG A 180 -13.71 -3.95 27.25
N LEU A 181 -12.93 -3.16 26.51
CA LEU A 181 -12.22 -2.04 27.11
C LEU A 181 -13.22 -0.98 27.59
N PRO A 182 -12.95 -0.31 28.74
CA PRO A 182 -13.78 0.79 29.20
C PRO A 182 -13.94 1.91 28.15
N GLN A 183 -15.06 2.63 28.18
CA GLN A 183 -15.30 3.77 27.28
C GLN A 183 -14.37 4.96 27.56
N ASP A 184 -13.81 5.03 28.77
CA ASP A 184 -12.83 6.01 29.22
C ASP A 184 -11.39 5.47 29.20
N TYR A 185 -11.16 4.30 28.60
CA TYR A 185 -9.82 3.76 28.40
C TYR A 185 -8.97 4.71 27.57
N ASN A 186 -7.77 5.03 28.05
CA ASN A 186 -6.87 5.99 27.40
C ASN A 186 -5.43 5.47 27.43
N SER A 187 -4.89 5.15 26.26
CA SER A 187 -3.46 4.85 26.08
C SER A 187 -2.74 6.05 25.44
N PRO A 188 -1.54 6.42 25.92
CA PRO A 188 -0.73 7.46 25.27
C PRO A 188 -0.45 7.19 23.79
N ILE A 189 -0.26 5.93 23.39
CA ILE A 189 -0.02 5.56 21.99
C ILE A 189 -1.27 5.79 21.14
N TYR A 190 -2.45 5.43 21.66
CA TYR A 190 -3.72 5.72 21.02
C TYR A 190 -3.93 7.24 20.87
N LEU A 191 -3.73 8.02 21.94
CA LEU A 191 -3.90 9.48 21.90
C LEU A 191 -2.94 10.15 20.91
N GLU A 192 -1.69 9.70 20.84
CA GLU A 192 -0.71 10.19 19.86
C GLU A 192 -1.17 9.92 18.43
N SER A 193 -1.79 8.76 18.18
CA SER A 193 -2.27 8.36 16.86
C SER A 193 -3.44 9.22 16.33
N LEU A 194 -4.10 9.99 17.19
CA LEU A 194 -5.20 10.90 16.81
C LEU A 194 -4.70 12.25 16.29
N LYS A 195 -3.40 12.55 16.44
CA LYS A 195 -2.85 13.80 15.92
C LYS A 195 -2.86 13.78 14.40
N GLU A 196 -3.53 14.76 13.81
CA GLU A 196 -3.49 15.02 12.37
C GLU A 196 -2.42 16.07 12.06
N LEU A 197 -1.76 15.90 10.91
CA LEU A 197 -0.89 16.93 10.39
C LEU A 197 -1.68 17.93 9.53
N PRO A 198 -1.32 19.21 9.56
CA PRO A 198 -1.91 20.18 8.65
C PRO A 198 -1.63 19.75 7.22
N ARG A 199 -2.63 19.90 6.35
CA ARG A 199 -2.42 19.68 4.92
C ARG A 199 -1.42 20.71 4.39
N PRO A 200 -0.59 20.35 3.39
CA PRO A 200 0.25 21.32 2.70
C PRO A 200 -0.63 22.43 2.13
N ASP A 201 -0.32 23.67 2.49
CA ASP A 201 -0.99 24.85 1.99
C ASP A 201 0.02 25.72 1.25
N PHE A 202 0.13 25.48 -0.06
CA PHE A 202 0.96 26.28 -0.96
C PHE A 202 0.27 26.38 -2.32
N ALA A 203 0.45 27.52 -2.98
CA ALA A 203 0.01 27.70 -4.35
C ALA A 203 0.97 26.96 -5.31
N ILE A 204 0.40 26.29 -6.32
CA ILE A 204 1.18 25.79 -7.45
C ILE A 204 1.48 26.99 -8.35
N GLU A 205 2.75 27.33 -8.45
CA GLU A 205 3.30 28.38 -9.29
C GLU A 205 3.90 27.79 -10.56
N ALA A 206 3.81 28.56 -11.65
CA ALA A 206 4.45 28.19 -12.90
C ALA A 206 5.97 28.01 -12.70
N HIS A 207 6.50 26.92 -13.24
CA HIS A 207 7.94 26.68 -13.25
C HIS A 207 8.66 27.63 -14.23
N PRO A 208 9.98 27.86 -14.09
CA PRO A 208 10.76 28.70 -14.99
C PRO A 208 10.74 28.20 -16.44
N THR A 209 10.51 29.10 -17.40
CA THR A 209 10.38 28.79 -18.84
C THR A 209 11.61 28.12 -19.45
N GLU A 210 12.78 28.26 -18.84
CA GLU A 210 14.01 27.58 -19.29
C GLU A 210 13.89 26.05 -19.19
N ILE A 211 13.07 25.54 -18.27
CA ILE A 211 12.86 24.10 -18.10
C ILE A 211 12.07 23.51 -19.26
N ASP A 212 11.18 24.27 -19.92
CA ASP A 212 10.44 23.84 -21.11
C ASP A 212 11.37 23.43 -22.27
N SER A 213 12.63 23.89 -22.25
CA SER A 213 13.64 23.48 -23.23
C SER A 213 14.19 22.06 -23.01
N ILE A 214 13.99 21.49 -21.83
CA ILE A 214 14.39 20.12 -21.49
C ILE A 214 13.29 19.17 -21.99
N PRO A 215 13.57 18.29 -22.97
CA PRO A 215 12.54 17.43 -23.52
C PRO A 215 11.94 16.50 -22.45
N SER A 216 10.61 16.41 -22.39
CA SER A 216 9.88 15.66 -21.36
C SER A 216 8.54 15.11 -21.87
N MET A 217 8.04 14.08 -21.21
CA MET A 217 6.67 13.58 -21.39
C MET A 217 5.69 14.16 -20.35
N MET A 218 6.20 14.85 -19.33
CA MET A 218 5.39 15.50 -18.32
C MET A 218 4.74 16.76 -18.86
N LYS A 219 3.54 17.09 -18.37
CA LYS A 219 2.86 18.35 -18.68
C LYS A 219 3.41 19.49 -17.82
N SER A 220 3.19 20.71 -18.30
CA SER A 220 3.62 21.95 -17.62
C SER A 220 3.08 22.06 -16.18
N ASP A 221 1.85 21.61 -15.93
CA ASP A 221 1.28 21.62 -14.57
C ASP A 221 1.96 20.63 -13.62
N GLU A 222 2.41 19.48 -14.12
CA GLU A 222 3.15 18.50 -13.32
C GLU A 222 4.53 19.04 -12.95
N LEU A 223 5.23 19.65 -13.91
CA LEU A 223 6.50 20.33 -13.66
C LEU A 223 6.36 21.49 -12.67
N SER A 224 5.28 22.28 -12.81
CA SER A 224 4.95 23.39 -11.89
C SER A 224 4.67 22.90 -10.47
N LEU A 225 4.02 21.74 -10.30
CA LEU A 225 3.86 21.09 -9.00
C LEU A 225 5.22 20.74 -8.38
N LEU A 226 6.13 20.11 -9.13
CA LEU A 226 7.46 19.73 -8.61
C LEU A 226 8.29 20.94 -8.21
N TYR A 227 8.29 21.99 -9.04
CA TYR A 227 8.93 23.26 -8.74
C TYR A 227 8.38 23.89 -7.46
N SER A 228 7.06 23.96 -7.34
CA SER A 228 6.38 24.57 -6.20
C SER A 228 6.61 23.80 -4.90
N LEU A 229 6.67 22.47 -4.96
CA LEU A 229 7.03 21.64 -3.80
C LEU A 229 8.43 21.97 -3.30
N ALA A 230 9.42 22.06 -4.19
CA ALA A 230 10.79 22.43 -3.79
C ALA A 230 10.92 23.90 -3.32
N LYS A 231 10.15 24.81 -3.91
CA LYS A 231 10.20 26.24 -3.57
C LYS A 231 9.48 26.58 -2.26
N ASN A 232 8.27 26.06 -2.09
CA ASN A 232 7.34 26.53 -1.08
C ASN A 232 7.18 25.54 0.08
N TYR A 233 7.41 24.24 -0.15
CA TYR A 233 7.20 23.21 0.86
C TYR A 233 8.51 22.68 1.46
N PHE A 234 9.51 22.43 0.63
CA PHE A 234 10.78 21.87 1.08
C PHE A 234 11.42 22.74 2.17
N SER A 235 11.71 22.10 3.30
CA SER A 235 12.14 22.75 4.55
C SER A 235 13.47 22.21 5.07
N ASP A 236 14.16 21.41 4.25
CA ASP A 236 15.48 20.85 4.55
C ASP A 236 15.48 19.93 5.79
N LYS A 237 14.38 19.21 6.02
CA LYS A 237 14.25 18.16 7.06
C LYS A 237 14.61 16.78 6.53
N GLY A 238 14.61 16.61 5.22
CA GLY A 238 15.05 15.41 4.52
C GLY A 238 15.58 15.73 3.13
N GLU A 239 15.73 14.69 2.32
CA GLU A 239 16.17 14.81 0.93
C GLU A 239 14.99 14.78 -0.05
N ILE A 240 15.22 15.25 -1.27
CA ILE A 240 14.33 15.06 -2.41
C ILE A 240 14.83 13.86 -3.22
N ILE A 241 13.96 12.89 -3.46
CA ILE A 241 14.26 11.71 -4.28
C ILE A 241 13.44 11.79 -5.57
N ASP A 242 14.12 11.72 -6.70
CA ASP A 242 13.59 11.85 -8.05
C ASP A 242 13.83 10.53 -8.80
N LEU A 243 12.81 9.67 -8.82
CA LEU A 243 12.88 8.33 -9.39
C LEU A 243 12.31 8.31 -10.81
N GLY A 244 13.18 8.13 -11.81
CA GLY A 244 12.82 8.15 -13.23
C GLY A 244 12.83 9.55 -13.86
N PRO A 245 13.88 10.37 -13.67
CA PRO A 245 13.96 11.72 -14.21
C PRO A 245 14.03 11.80 -15.75
N PHE A 246 14.31 10.67 -16.42
CA PHE A 246 14.51 10.60 -17.86
C PHE A 246 15.55 11.63 -18.36
N LEU A 247 15.11 12.68 -19.06
CA LEU A 247 15.96 13.73 -19.61
C LEU A 247 16.18 14.93 -18.66
N GLY A 248 15.61 14.88 -17.45
CA GLY A 248 15.98 15.74 -16.32
C GLY A 248 15.08 16.94 -16.04
N SER A 249 13.88 16.99 -16.63
CA SER A 249 12.93 18.08 -16.39
C SER A 249 12.43 18.12 -14.94
N SER A 250 12.17 16.97 -14.31
CA SER A 250 11.82 16.87 -12.88
C SER A 250 12.96 17.34 -11.99
N THR A 251 14.19 16.84 -12.23
CA THR A 251 15.40 17.24 -11.52
C THR A 251 15.64 18.75 -11.61
N ALA A 252 15.43 19.33 -12.79
CA ALA A 252 15.53 20.77 -13.02
C ALA A 252 14.51 21.56 -12.20
N CYS A 253 13.25 21.12 -12.18
CA CYS A 253 12.19 21.76 -11.39
C CYS A 253 12.53 21.77 -9.90
N PHE A 254 12.95 20.63 -9.36
CA PHE A 254 13.35 20.57 -7.96
C PHE A 254 14.56 21.47 -7.66
N THR A 255 15.55 21.51 -8.56
CA THR A 255 16.74 22.34 -8.34
C THR A 255 16.39 23.83 -8.38
N GLU A 256 15.66 24.29 -9.38
CA GLU A 256 15.23 25.70 -9.46
C GLU A 256 14.30 26.07 -8.30
N GLY A 257 13.43 25.15 -7.87
CA GLY A 257 12.59 25.35 -6.69
C GLY A 257 13.43 25.57 -5.44
N ILE A 258 14.44 24.73 -5.18
CA ILE A 258 15.38 24.91 -4.05
C ILE A 258 16.10 26.26 -4.14
N LEU A 259 16.55 26.67 -5.33
CA LEU A 259 17.24 27.96 -5.51
C LEU A 259 16.32 29.16 -5.27
N ALA A 260 15.03 29.04 -5.61
CA ALA A 260 14.01 30.06 -5.37
C ALA A 260 13.43 30.03 -3.95
N ASN A 261 13.73 28.99 -3.16
CA ASN A 261 13.23 28.83 -1.82
C ASN A 261 13.86 29.86 -0.88
N GLN A 262 13.01 30.69 -0.26
CA GLN A 262 13.45 31.78 0.62
C GLN A 262 13.83 31.30 2.03
N GLN A 263 13.53 30.05 2.38
CA GLN A 263 13.91 29.47 3.66
C GLN A 263 15.43 29.27 3.73
N LYS A 264 15.99 29.34 4.94
CA LYS A 264 17.42 29.10 5.17
C LYS A 264 17.71 27.59 5.08
N ILE A 265 17.84 27.08 3.86
CA ILE A 265 18.26 25.69 3.59
C ILE A 265 19.71 25.52 4.03
N ARG A 266 20.02 24.47 4.82
CA ARG A 266 21.41 24.18 5.21
C ARG A 266 22.23 23.92 3.96
N LYS A 267 23.40 24.56 3.88
CA LYS A 267 24.40 24.34 2.82
C LYS A 267 25.07 22.97 2.98
N SER A 268 24.36 21.90 2.70
CA SER A 268 24.96 20.60 2.46
C SER A 268 24.90 20.30 0.96
N TYR A 269 25.99 19.72 0.48
CA TYR A 269 26.07 19.20 -0.88
C TYR A 269 25.16 17.96 -0.98
N LYS A 270 24.45 17.83 -2.09
CA LYS A 270 23.47 16.76 -2.41
C LYS A 270 22.16 16.88 -1.63
N ARG A 271 21.14 17.40 -2.30
CA ARG A 271 19.75 17.55 -1.84
C ARG A 271 18.76 16.74 -2.66
N ILE A 272 19.08 16.56 -3.93
CA ILE A 272 18.25 15.87 -4.90
C ILE A 272 19.00 14.62 -5.31
N TYR A 273 18.40 13.45 -5.11
CA TYR A 273 18.95 12.18 -5.56
C TYR A 273 18.13 11.70 -6.75
N SER A 274 18.77 11.68 -7.91
CA SER A 274 18.12 11.41 -9.19
C SER A 274 18.52 10.03 -9.69
N TYR A 275 17.56 9.11 -9.76
CA TYR A 275 17.75 7.71 -10.07
C TYR A 275 17.13 7.35 -11.42
N ASP A 276 17.91 6.83 -12.35
CA ASP A 276 17.40 6.29 -13.62
C ASP A 276 18.31 5.17 -14.11
N LEU A 277 17.77 4.28 -14.95
CA LEU A 277 18.59 3.33 -15.68
C LEU A 277 19.45 4.04 -16.75
N PHE A 278 19.01 5.20 -17.23
CA PHE A 278 19.60 5.99 -18.32
C PHE A 278 19.87 5.17 -19.58
N HIS A 279 18.99 4.22 -19.86
CA HIS A 279 19.09 3.30 -20.98
C HIS A 279 17.76 3.24 -21.72
N TYR A 280 17.82 3.45 -23.03
CA TYR A 280 16.69 3.34 -23.91
C TYR A 280 16.32 1.86 -24.10
N GLU A 281 15.04 1.54 -23.90
CA GLU A 281 14.48 0.25 -24.27
C GLU A 281 13.54 0.42 -25.46
N LYS A 282 13.64 -0.49 -26.44
CA LYS A 282 12.90 -0.48 -27.71
C LYS A 282 11.37 -0.53 -27.58
N TYR A 283 10.85 -0.58 -26.36
CA TYR A 283 9.42 -0.69 -26.06
C TYR A 283 8.73 0.66 -25.83
N ALA A 284 9.47 1.76 -25.94
CA ALA A 284 9.08 2.99 -25.32
C ALA A 284 8.76 4.05 -26.39
N GLY A 285 7.49 4.46 -26.47
CA GLY A 285 6.91 5.33 -27.50
C GLY A 285 7.38 6.79 -27.51
N PHE A 286 8.66 7.03 -27.21
CA PHE A 286 9.28 8.34 -27.10
C PHE A 286 10.50 8.50 -28.03
N ASP A 287 10.54 7.76 -29.13
CA ASP A 287 11.53 7.89 -30.21
C ASP A 287 11.63 9.32 -30.77
N TRP A 288 10.57 10.11 -30.62
CA TRP A 288 10.52 11.51 -31.02
C TRP A 288 11.28 12.44 -30.04
N LEU A 289 11.44 12.05 -28.77
CA LEU A 289 12.25 12.75 -27.76
C LEU A 289 13.71 12.29 -27.80
N LEU A 290 13.91 10.98 -28.01
CA LEU A 290 15.22 10.35 -28.09
C LEU A 290 15.32 9.59 -29.42
N ASN A 291 16.01 10.17 -30.40
CA ASN A 291 16.25 9.47 -31.66
C ASN A 291 17.16 8.25 -31.41
N PRO A 292 16.67 7.00 -31.48
CA PRO A 292 17.45 5.83 -31.08
C PRO A 292 18.68 5.61 -31.96
N LYS A 293 18.66 6.12 -33.20
CA LYS A 293 19.82 6.08 -34.11
C LYS A 293 21.02 6.87 -33.57
N ASN A 294 20.77 7.84 -32.69
CA ASN A 294 21.80 8.66 -32.05
C ASN A 294 22.25 8.08 -30.69
N LEU A 295 21.75 6.90 -30.30
CA LEU A 295 22.08 6.21 -29.04
C LEU A 295 22.73 4.86 -29.35
N PRO A 296 23.99 4.82 -29.84
CA PRO A 296 24.63 3.58 -30.30
C PRO A 296 24.80 2.52 -29.20
N THR A 297 24.90 2.96 -27.93
CA THR A 297 24.98 2.07 -26.75
C THR A 297 23.63 1.91 -26.05
N GLY A 298 22.55 2.50 -26.59
CA GLY A 298 21.26 2.62 -25.92
C GLY A 298 21.24 3.64 -24.77
N SER A 299 22.38 4.09 -24.25
CA SER A 299 22.39 5.02 -23.11
C SER A 299 22.10 6.45 -23.52
N PHE A 300 21.18 7.10 -22.79
CA PHE A 300 20.89 8.55 -22.89
C PHE A 300 21.45 9.36 -21.72
N PHE A 301 22.34 8.77 -20.90
CA PHE A 301 22.90 9.42 -19.71
C PHE A 301 23.56 10.77 -20.01
N MET A 302 24.27 10.86 -21.14
CA MET A 302 24.93 12.10 -21.56
C MET A 302 23.93 13.18 -21.98
N ASN A 303 22.76 12.81 -22.52
CA ASN A 303 21.68 13.75 -22.83
C ASN A 303 21.13 14.36 -21.54
N TYR A 304 20.83 13.51 -20.56
CA TYR A 304 20.42 13.95 -19.22
C TYR A 304 21.46 14.91 -18.60
N LEU A 305 22.74 14.50 -18.55
CA LEU A 305 23.82 15.34 -18.00
C LEU A 305 23.94 16.69 -18.70
N SER A 306 23.77 16.72 -20.02
CA SER A 306 23.80 17.97 -20.79
C SER A 306 22.67 18.91 -20.40
N ASN A 307 21.45 18.38 -20.27
CA ASN A 307 20.26 19.15 -19.92
C ASN A 307 20.34 19.74 -18.50
N ILE A 308 20.90 18.98 -17.56
CA ILE A 308 20.99 19.41 -16.16
C ILE A 308 22.36 20.00 -15.78
N LYS A 309 23.25 20.27 -16.75
CA LYS A 309 24.64 20.70 -16.52
C LYS A 309 24.76 21.94 -15.62
N LYS A 310 23.84 22.90 -15.75
CA LYS A 310 23.84 24.11 -14.90
C LYS A 310 23.63 23.78 -13.41
N TYR A 311 22.93 22.68 -13.13
CA TYR A 311 22.56 22.25 -11.78
C TYR A 311 23.61 21.35 -11.14
N THR A 312 24.25 20.48 -11.92
CA THR A 312 25.28 19.56 -11.41
C THR A 312 26.49 20.30 -10.85
N ASN A 313 26.87 21.42 -11.47
CA ASN A 313 27.96 22.30 -11.00
C ASN A 313 27.70 22.94 -9.63
N LEU A 314 26.43 22.99 -9.18
CA LEU A 314 26.06 23.52 -7.87
C LEU A 314 26.25 22.50 -6.73
N GLY A 315 26.53 21.23 -7.08
CA GLY A 315 26.67 20.14 -6.11
C GLY A 315 25.36 19.75 -5.40
N LEU A 316 24.20 20.23 -5.87
CA LEU A 316 22.88 19.94 -5.30
C LEU A 316 22.30 18.60 -5.75
N VAL A 317 22.68 18.12 -6.93
CA VAL A 317 22.14 16.88 -7.52
C VAL A 317 23.15 15.75 -7.35
N HIS A 318 22.73 14.67 -6.71
CA HIS A 318 23.39 13.38 -6.73
C HIS A 318 22.73 12.50 -7.78
N ILE A 319 23.49 12.12 -8.81
CA ILE A 319 22.97 11.32 -9.91
C ILE A 319 23.35 9.87 -9.69
N THR A 320 22.38 8.98 -9.81
CA THR A 320 22.54 7.55 -9.53
C THR A 320 22.09 6.74 -10.75
N PRO A 321 23.01 6.45 -11.70
CA PRO A 321 22.70 5.70 -12.90
C PRO A 321 22.74 4.18 -12.66
N GLY A 322 21.65 3.48 -12.98
CA GLY A 322 21.59 2.01 -12.95
C GLY A 322 20.19 1.47 -12.63
N ASP A 323 20.10 0.14 -12.55
CA ASP A 323 18.86 -0.54 -12.17
C ASP A 323 18.51 -0.21 -10.71
N LEU A 324 17.36 0.44 -10.51
CA LEU A 324 16.87 0.84 -9.20
C LEU A 324 16.84 -0.33 -8.21
N CYS A 325 16.54 -1.56 -8.70
CA CYS A 325 16.47 -2.78 -7.88
C CYS A 325 17.82 -3.21 -7.27
N GLN A 326 18.92 -2.55 -7.63
CA GLN A 326 20.26 -2.84 -7.14
C GLN A 326 20.73 -1.84 -6.08
N TYR A 327 19.90 -0.86 -5.70
CA TYR A 327 20.26 0.19 -4.75
C TYR A 327 19.45 0.10 -3.45
N SER A 328 20.14 0.18 -2.32
CA SER A 328 19.48 0.35 -1.03
C SER A 328 19.60 1.79 -0.54
N TRP A 329 18.47 2.44 -0.29
CA TRP A 329 18.47 3.70 0.43
C TRP A 329 18.72 3.42 1.91
N ASN A 330 19.84 3.93 2.43
CA ASN A 330 20.25 3.79 3.82
C ASN A 330 20.68 5.13 4.43
N SER A 331 20.20 6.22 3.83
CA SER A 331 20.65 7.57 4.10
C SER A 331 19.62 8.35 4.94
N ASN A 332 19.56 9.66 4.72
CA ASN A 332 18.73 10.62 5.44
C ASN A 332 17.22 10.37 5.24
N PRO A 333 16.38 10.95 6.12
CA PRO A 333 14.93 11.00 5.91
C PRO A 333 14.58 11.60 4.54
N ILE A 334 13.45 11.18 3.97
CA ILE A 334 12.98 11.65 2.66
C ILE A 334 11.85 12.64 2.88
N GLU A 335 12.01 13.88 2.43
CA GLU A 335 11.01 14.93 2.56
C GLU A 335 10.07 14.99 1.35
N ILE A 336 10.60 14.80 0.15
CA ILE A 336 9.82 14.71 -1.09
C ILE A 336 10.28 13.49 -1.87
N LEU A 337 9.35 12.59 -2.19
CA LEU A 337 9.59 11.40 -3.00
C LEU A 337 8.76 11.49 -4.28
N PHE A 338 9.40 11.75 -5.41
CA PHE A 338 8.79 11.71 -6.74
C PHE A 338 9.04 10.38 -7.41
N ILE A 339 7.96 9.75 -7.88
CA ILE A 339 7.94 8.39 -8.41
C ILE A 339 7.36 8.42 -9.82
N ASP A 340 8.23 8.36 -10.84
CA ASP A 340 7.88 8.09 -12.24
C ASP A 340 8.37 6.69 -12.65
N ALA A 341 9.46 6.20 -12.06
CA ALA A 341 10.05 4.90 -12.38
C ALA A 341 9.16 3.67 -12.13
N SER A 342 8.04 3.78 -11.40
CA SER A 342 7.21 2.62 -10.97
C SER A 342 6.37 2.03 -12.12
N LYS A 343 7.05 1.34 -13.06
CA LYS A 343 6.45 0.76 -14.28
C LYS A 343 6.16 -0.75 -14.21
N SER A 344 6.28 -1.38 -13.03
CA SER A 344 5.84 -2.77 -12.79
C SER A 344 5.51 -3.02 -11.31
N LEU A 345 4.73 -4.06 -11.00
CA LEU A 345 4.47 -4.52 -9.63
C LEU A 345 5.76 -4.72 -8.83
N ARG A 346 6.73 -5.45 -9.40
CA ARG A 346 8.01 -5.74 -8.76
C ARG A 346 8.77 -4.45 -8.42
N LEU A 347 8.79 -3.50 -9.34
CA LEU A 347 9.50 -2.25 -9.14
C LEU A 347 8.78 -1.35 -8.13
N ASN A 348 7.44 -1.34 -8.14
CA ASN A 348 6.63 -0.68 -7.12
C ASN A 348 6.92 -1.22 -5.72
N ASP A 349 6.90 -2.54 -5.55
CA ASP A 349 7.19 -3.20 -4.28
C ASP A 349 8.62 -2.86 -3.82
N TYR A 350 9.59 -2.86 -4.74
CA TYR A 350 10.95 -2.46 -4.42
C TYR A 350 11.05 -1.00 -3.98
N ILE A 351 10.39 -0.07 -4.68
CA ILE A 351 10.36 1.35 -4.32
C ILE A 351 9.74 1.54 -2.93
N ALA A 352 8.59 0.90 -2.66
CA ALA A 352 7.96 0.94 -1.35
C ALA A 352 8.91 0.39 -0.27
N GLN A 353 9.54 -0.76 -0.51
CA GLN A 353 10.47 -1.37 0.42
C GLN A 353 11.68 -0.48 0.74
N GLN A 354 12.29 0.14 -0.26
CA GLN A 354 13.53 0.91 -0.09
C GLN A 354 13.28 2.33 0.44
N PHE A 355 12.26 3.04 -0.06
CA PHE A 355 12.12 4.47 0.19
C PHE A 355 11.06 4.80 1.24
N PHE A 356 9.95 4.06 1.32
CA PHE A 356 8.85 4.45 2.21
C PHE A 356 9.20 4.37 3.71
N PRO A 357 10.08 3.46 4.19
CA PRO A 357 10.53 3.46 5.59
C PRO A 357 11.25 4.74 6.05
N PHE A 358 11.70 5.58 5.11
CA PHE A 358 12.44 6.82 5.38
C PHE A 358 11.56 8.06 5.23
N LEU A 359 10.30 7.89 4.84
CA LEU A 359 9.30 8.95 4.92
C LEU A 359 8.93 9.18 6.40
N PHE A 360 8.68 10.44 6.74
CA PHE A 360 8.27 10.86 8.06
C PHE A 360 6.94 11.62 7.99
N PRO A 361 6.22 11.78 9.11
CA PRO A 361 5.04 12.64 9.14
C PRO A 361 5.36 14.05 8.60
N GLY A 362 4.75 14.42 7.48
CA GLY A 362 5.01 15.64 6.72
C GLY A 362 5.76 15.43 5.39
N SER A 363 6.26 14.22 5.10
CA SER A 363 6.82 13.93 3.78
C SER A 363 5.73 13.97 2.70
N ILE A 364 6.12 14.36 1.48
CA ILE A 364 5.26 14.32 0.29
C ILE A 364 5.67 13.17 -0.60
N VAL A 365 4.70 12.37 -1.03
CA VAL A 365 4.86 11.35 -2.07
C VAL A 365 4.13 11.84 -3.31
N VAL A 366 4.83 11.93 -4.44
CA VAL A 366 4.28 12.32 -5.74
C VAL A 366 4.35 11.11 -6.67
N GLN A 367 3.19 10.65 -7.12
CA GLN A 367 3.04 9.51 -8.03
C GLN A 367 2.73 10.05 -9.43
N GLN A 368 3.72 10.02 -10.32
CA GLN A 368 3.48 10.23 -11.75
C GLN A 368 2.74 8.99 -12.30
N ASP A 369 1.94 9.17 -13.35
CA ASP A 369 1.11 8.11 -13.93
C ASP A 369 0.07 7.51 -12.96
N TYR A 370 -0.22 8.17 -11.82
CA TYR A 370 -1.23 7.72 -10.88
C TYR A 370 -2.60 7.51 -11.52
N TYR A 371 -2.98 8.35 -12.50
CA TYR A 371 -4.22 8.18 -13.27
C TYR A 371 -4.03 7.45 -14.62
N PHE A 372 -2.82 6.94 -14.89
CA PHE A 372 -2.54 6.11 -16.05
C PHE A 372 -3.03 4.68 -15.79
N TYR A 373 -3.67 4.07 -16.80
CA TYR A 373 -4.25 2.73 -16.67
C TYR A 373 -3.20 1.63 -16.55
N GLY A 374 -2.00 1.85 -17.11
CA GLY A 374 -0.93 0.85 -17.17
C GLY A 374 -0.18 0.66 -15.85
N CYS A 375 -0.52 1.41 -14.80
CA CYS A 375 0.13 1.35 -13.50
C CYS A 375 -0.88 1.15 -12.35
N PRO A 376 -1.68 0.07 -12.37
CA PRO A 376 -2.74 -0.16 -11.37
C PRO A 376 -2.22 -0.27 -9.93
N TRP A 377 -0.98 -0.75 -9.75
CA TRP A 377 -0.34 -0.91 -8.44
C TRP A 377 -0.11 0.41 -7.71
N LEU A 378 -0.01 1.54 -8.42
CA LEU A 378 0.12 2.86 -7.77
C LEU A 378 -1.13 3.18 -6.95
N TYR A 379 -2.30 2.95 -7.55
CA TYR A 379 -3.59 3.15 -6.89
C TYR A 379 -3.75 2.19 -5.70
N LEU A 380 -3.51 0.90 -5.92
CA LEU A 380 -3.64 -0.13 -4.88
C LEU A 380 -2.69 0.13 -3.69
N SER A 381 -1.47 0.58 -3.95
CA SER A 381 -0.51 0.93 -2.90
C SER A 381 -0.98 2.11 -2.07
N MET A 382 -1.54 3.15 -2.71
CA MET A 382 -2.03 4.32 -1.98
C MET A 382 -3.31 4.01 -1.19
N GLU A 383 -4.22 3.18 -1.71
CA GLU A 383 -5.40 2.73 -0.95
C GLU A 383 -5.03 1.85 0.24
N LEU A 384 -4.07 0.93 0.08
CA LEU A 384 -3.53 0.15 1.19
C LEU A 384 -2.94 1.04 2.30
N LEU A 385 -2.28 2.13 1.91
CA LEU A 385 -1.59 3.05 2.81
C LEU A 385 -2.45 4.22 3.29
N LYS A 386 -3.73 4.29 2.90
CA LYS A 386 -4.68 5.36 3.28
C LYS A 386 -4.74 5.66 4.78
N PRO A 387 -4.56 4.69 5.71
CA PRO A 387 -4.49 5.01 7.14
C PRO A 387 -3.27 5.84 7.56
N TRP A 388 -2.19 5.87 6.76
CA TRP A 388 -0.94 6.57 7.05
C TRP A 388 -0.68 7.76 6.12
N ILE A 389 -1.25 7.74 4.93
CA ILE A 389 -1.02 8.70 3.86
C ILE A 389 -2.36 9.27 3.39
N SER A 390 -2.44 10.59 3.20
CA SER A 390 -3.63 11.26 2.67
C SER A 390 -3.38 11.88 1.31
N TYR A 391 -4.35 11.72 0.42
CA TYR A 391 -4.40 12.44 -0.85
C TYR A 391 -4.47 13.95 -0.60
N VAL A 392 -3.60 14.71 -1.27
CA VAL A 392 -3.57 16.18 -1.20
C VAL A 392 -4.21 16.76 -2.46
N GLY A 393 -3.76 16.32 -3.63
CA GLY A 393 -4.25 16.83 -4.90
C GLY A 393 -3.66 16.10 -6.11
N ALA A 394 -3.98 16.63 -7.29
CA ALA A 394 -3.50 16.13 -8.57
C ALA A 394 -3.04 17.28 -9.45
N ALA A 395 -2.09 17.00 -10.33
CA ALA A 395 -1.69 17.88 -11.42
C ALA A 395 -2.21 17.31 -12.75
N PRO A 396 -2.80 18.14 -13.65
CA PRO A 396 -3.16 17.71 -14.98
C PRO A 396 -1.98 17.07 -15.72
N GLY A 397 -2.10 15.81 -16.12
CA GLY A 397 -1.00 15.03 -16.70
C GLY A 397 -0.89 13.59 -16.22
N ALA A 398 -1.71 13.23 -15.23
CA ALA A 398 -1.83 11.92 -14.57
C ALA A 398 -1.05 11.79 -13.26
N THR A 399 -0.48 12.88 -12.75
CA THR A 399 0.18 12.92 -11.44
C THR A 399 -0.81 13.17 -10.28
N ALA A 400 -0.63 12.43 -9.18
CA ALA A 400 -1.24 12.70 -7.88
C ALA A 400 -0.16 12.85 -6.80
N TYR A 401 -0.45 13.60 -5.74
CA TYR A 401 0.47 13.75 -4.62
C TYR A 401 -0.24 13.66 -3.27
N PHE A 402 0.51 13.18 -2.30
CA PHE A 402 0.03 12.71 -1.02
C PHE A 402 0.93 13.21 0.11
N ILE A 403 0.35 13.45 1.28
CA ILE A 403 1.08 13.74 2.51
C ILE A 403 1.10 12.52 3.42
N VAL A 404 2.26 12.23 3.98
CA VAL A 404 2.43 11.21 5.01
C VAL A 404 2.00 11.81 6.34
N ASN A 405 0.89 11.34 6.91
CA ASN A 405 0.39 11.84 8.20
C ASN A 405 1.01 11.11 9.38
N LYS A 406 1.33 9.83 9.19
CA LYS A 406 1.85 8.93 10.22
C LYS A 406 2.99 8.13 9.65
N LYS A 407 3.91 7.70 10.52
CA LYS A 407 5.00 6.82 10.11
C LYS A 407 4.41 5.53 9.52
N ILE A 408 4.83 5.17 8.32
CA ILE A 408 4.38 3.96 7.63
C ILE A 408 5.04 2.75 8.30
N PRO A 409 4.27 1.76 8.79
CA PRO A 409 4.83 0.56 9.41
C PRO A 409 5.68 -0.22 8.42
N LYS A 410 6.90 -0.59 8.84
CA LYS A 410 7.82 -1.36 7.99
C LYS A 410 7.23 -2.67 7.49
N ILE A 411 6.29 -3.26 8.24
CA ILE A 411 5.66 -4.51 7.82
C ILE A 411 4.90 -4.38 6.49
N LEU A 412 4.31 -3.21 6.23
CA LEU A 412 3.57 -2.93 4.99
C LEU A 412 4.47 -2.71 3.78
N THR A 413 5.74 -2.34 4.00
CA THR A 413 6.70 -2.12 2.91
C THR A 413 7.62 -3.32 2.68
N ARG A 414 7.75 -4.21 3.67
CA ARG A 414 8.51 -5.47 3.55
C ARG A 414 7.73 -6.57 2.85
N ASN A 415 6.40 -6.56 2.98
CA ASN A 415 5.55 -7.50 2.28
C ASN A 415 5.25 -6.97 0.86
N PRO A 416 5.44 -7.78 -0.19
CA PRO A 416 4.99 -7.44 -1.53
C PRO A 416 3.49 -7.17 -1.57
N LEU A 417 3.04 -6.21 -2.38
CA LEU A 417 1.64 -5.80 -2.46
C LEU A 417 0.69 -6.99 -2.71
N PHE A 418 1.03 -7.84 -3.68
CA PHE A 418 0.22 -9.01 -4.05
C PHE A 418 0.23 -10.13 -3.00
N LYS A 419 1.17 -10.09 -2.04
CA LYS A 419 1.18 -10.97 -0.87
C LYS A 419 0.37 -10.42 0.30
N MET A 420 -0.11 -9.17 0.20
CA MET A 420 -0.93 -8.54 1.23
C MET A 420 -2.40 -8.39 0.83
N ILE A 421 -2.70 -8.23 -0.46
CA ILE A 421 -4.07 -8.05 -0.96
C ILE A 421 -4.42 -9.11 -2.02
N ASN A 422 -5.58 -9.75 -1.88
CA ASN A 422 -6.16 -10.58 -2.94
C ASN A 422 -6.88 -9.70 -3.97
N GLN A 423 -7.43 -10.38 -4.96
CA GLN A 423 -8.24 -9.77 -6.01
C GLN A 423 -9.55 -9.20 -5.49
N SER A 424 -10.19 -9.84 -4.51
CA SER A 424 -11.42 -9.31 -3.90
C SER A 424 -11.18 -7.95 -3.23
N ARG A 425 -10.06 -7.79 -2.52
CA ARG A 425 -9.63 -6.52 -1.90
C ARG A 425 -9.22 -5.50 -2.96
N ALA A 426 -8.47 -5.90 -3.97
CA ALA A 426 -8.12 -5.02 -5.09
C ALA A 426 -9.38 -4.50 -5.81
N LEU A 427 -10.34 -5.38 -6.09
CA LEU A 427 -11.62 -5.03 -6.67
C LEU A 427 -12.43 -4.10 -5.77
N TYR A 428 -12.42 -4.34 -4.46
CA TYR A 428 -13.03 -3.45 -3.47
C TYR A 428 -12.43 -2.05 -3.54
N TYR A 429 -11.10 -1.92 -3.51
CA TYR A 429 -10.42 -0.64 -3.62
C TYR A 429 -10.76 0.08 -4.92
N PHE A 430 -10.77 -0.63 -6.04
CA PHE A 430 -11.19 -0.05 -7.31
C PHE A 430 -12.65 0.43 -7.23
N LYS A 431 -13.58 -0.37 -6.72
CA LYS A 431 -14.99 0.05 -6.55
C LYS A 431 -15.16 1.29 -5.69
N GLN A 432 -14.35 1.46 -4.63
CA GLN A 432 -14.38 2.68 -3.82
C GLN A 432 -14.08 3.93 -4.67
N LEU A 433 -13.09 3.87 -5.56
CA LEU A 433 -12.79 4.99 -6.46
C LEU A 433 -13.96 5.34 -7.39
N LEU A 434 -14.72 4.35 -7.86
CA LEU A 434 -15.89 4.58 -8.71
C LEU A 434 -16.98 5.35 -7.97
N ASN A 435 -17.15 5.04 -6.69
CA ASN A 435 -18.25 5.56 -5.87
C ASN A 435 -17.97 6.97 -5.31
N GLU A 436 -16.72 7.45 -5.33
CA GLU A 436 -16.32 8.77 -4.80
C GLU A 436 -16.79 10.00 -5.63
N ASN A 437 -17.93 9.90 -6.35
CA ASN A 437 -18.67 11.03 -6.98
C ASN A 437 -17.84 11.97 -7.88
N ASN A 438 -17.86 11.75 -9.20
CA ASN A 438 -17.95 12.82 -10.21
C ASN A 438 -18.18 12.23 -11.63
N ASN A 439 -19.31 12.63 -12.25
CA ASN A 439 -19.81 12.40 -13.62
C ASN A 439 -18.77 12.22 -14.75
N TYR A 440 -18.04 11.10 -14.82
CA TYR A 440 -17.18 10.83 -15.99
C TYR A 440 -17.09 9.33 -16.28
N SER A 441 -17.74 8.91 -17.37
CA SER A 441 -17.55 7.60 -18.02
C SER A 441 -16.07 7.25 -18.25
N TYR A 442 -15.21 8.27 -18.38
CA TYR A 442 -13.76 8.13 -18.54
C TYR A 442 -13.03 7.58 -17.30
N LYS A 443 -13.39 8.00 -16.08
CA LYS A 443 -12.76 7.47 -14.85
C LYS A 443 -13.13 6.00 -14.63
N GLU A 444 -14.39 5.65 -14.90
CA GLU A 444 -14.88 4.27 -14.84
C GLU A 444 -14.13 3.38 -15.84
N GLN A 445 -13.89 3.89 -17.05
CA GLN A 445 -13.11 3.19 -18.08
C GLN A 445 -11.66 2.98 -17.66
N ILE A 446 -10.95 4.02 -17.19
CA ILE A 446 -9.57 3.90 -16.69
C ILE A 446 -9.49 2.84 -15.59
N LEU A 447 -10.48 2.83 -14.70
CA LEU A 447 -10.48 1.89 -13.60
C LEU A 447 -10.72 0.45 -14.04
N LEU A 448 -11.65 0.24 -14.97
CA LEU A 448 -11.85 -1.08 -15.58
C LEU A 448 -10.57 -1.56 -16.24
N LEU A 449 -9.84 -0.68 -16.94
CA LEU A 449 -8.53 -1.01 -17.53
C LEU A 449 -7.50 -1.37 -16.47
N LYS A 450 -7.41 -0.61 -15.37
CA LYS A 450 -6.52 -0.91 -14.24
C LYS A 450 -6.82 -2.28 -13.63
N LEU A 451 -8.10 -2.59 -13.42
CA LEU A 451 -8.53 -3.88 -12.92
C LEU A 451 -8.13 -5.00 -13.89
N CYS A 452 -8.39 -4.83 -15.19
CA CYS A 452 -7.98 -5.80 -16.21
C CYS A 452 -6.47 -6.05 -16.21
N GLN A 453 -5.68 -4.98 -16.18
CA GLN A 453 -4.22 -5.05 -16.17
C GLN A 453 -3.71 -5.77 -14.92
N TYR A 454 -4.24 -5.40 -13.74
CA TYR A 454 -3.86 -6.03 -12.48
C TYR A 454 -4.13 -7.54 -12.47
N LEU A 455 -5.30 -7.95 -12.97
CA LEU A 455 -5.68 -9.36 -13.04
C LEU A 455 -4.83 -10.16 -14.02
N PHE A 456 -4.42 -9.54 -15.12
CA PHE A 456 -3.49 -10.15 -16.06
C PHE A 456 -2.09 -10.32 -15.49
N ASP A 457 -1.55 -9.27 -14.86
CA ASP A 457 -0.21 -9.33 -14.27
C ASP A 457 -0.13 -10.34 -13.12
N THR A 458 -1.27 -10.65 -12.49
CA THR A 458 -1.41 -11.69 -11.46
C THR A 458 -1.86 -13.05 -12.02
N ASN A 459 -1.96 -13.19 -13.34
CA ASN A 459 -2.27 -14.42 -14.07
C ASN A 459 -3.58 -15.11 -13.62
N ASN A 460 -4.62 -14.35 -13.29
CA ASN A 460 -5.89 -14.91 -12.83
C ASN A 460 -6.97 -14.89 -13.91
N GLN A 461 -7.34 -16.09 -14.33
CA GLN A 461 -8.15 -16.34 -15.51
C GLN A 461 -9.67 -16.32 -15.24
N ILE A 462 -10.10 -16.32 -13.98
CA ILE A 462 -11.54 -16.41 -13.60
C ILE A 462 -12.24 -15.06 -13.75
N LEU A 463 -11.57 -13.94 -13.41
CA LEU A 463 -12.13 -12.60 -13.55
C LEU A 463 -12.12 -12.05 -14.99
N VAL A 464 -11.48 -12.76 -15.91
CA VAL A 464 -11.46 -12.45 -17.35
C VAL A 464 -12.88 -12.47 -17.93
N ASP A 465 -13.77 -13.32 -17.42
CA ASP A 465 -15.15 -13.45 -17.90
C ASP A 465 -16.12 -12.42 -17.27
N GLU A 466 -15.91 -11.99 -16.02
CA GLU A 466 -16.65 -10.86 -15.42
C GLU A 466 -16.34 -9.54 -16.13
N ILE A 467 -15.08 -9.34 -16.49
CA ILE A 467 -14.63 -8.19 -17.29
C ILE A 467 -15.31 -8.17 -18.66
N LYS A 468 -15.40 -9.31 -19.36
CA LYS A 468 -16.14 -9.41 -20.64
C LYS A 468 -17.60 -8.98 -20.50
N ASN A 469 -18.26 -9.35 -19.40
CA ASN A 469 -19.65 -8.96 -19.12
C ASN A 469 -19.80 -7.47 -18.79
N LEU A 470 -18.83 -6.87 -18.09
CA LEU A 470 -18.82 -5.44 -17.79
C LEU A 470 -18.54 -4.54 -19.01
N LEU A 471 -17.89 -5.11 -20.03
CA LEU A 471 -17.51 -4.46 -21.29
C LEU A 471 -18.53 -4.69 -22.42
N SER A 472 -19.39 -5.71 -22.30
CA SER A 472 -20.48 -6.00 -23.26
C SER A 472 -21.79 -5.25 -22.97
N ALA A 473 -21.82 -4.43 -21.91
CA ALA A 473 -22.98 -3.60 -21.56
C ALA A 473 -23.22 -2.51 -22.63
N PRO A 474 -24.43 -2.41 -23.21
CA PRO A 474 -24.73 -1.61 -24.41
C PRO A 474 -24.59 -0.09 -24.25
N ASP A 475 -24.55 0.43 -23.01
CA ASP A 475 -24.52 1.88 -22.73
C ASP A 475 -23.10 2.46 -22.60
N LYS A 476 -22.04 1.66 -22.78
CA LYS A 476 -20.65 2.13 -22.68
C LYS A 476 -20.07 2.41 -24.06
N VAL A 477 -20.17 3.67 -24.50
CA VAL A 477 -19.51 4.16 -25.71
C VAL A 477 -18.00 4.26 -25.45
N LEU A 478 -17.21 3.44 -26.15
CA LEU A 478 -15.75 3.54 -26.18
C LEU A 478 -15.34 4.83 -26.93
N PRO A 479 -14.45 5.68 -26.38
CA PRO A 479 -14.00 6.89 -27.07
C PRO A 479 -13.28 6.57 -28.38
N SER A 480 -13.59 7.29 -29.45
CA SER A 480 -13.10 7.04 -30.81
C SER A 480 -11.63 7.41 -31.09
N ASN A 481 -10.83 7.73 -30.09
CA ASN A 481 -9.44 8.20 -30.28
C ASN A 481 -8.48 7.37 -29.43
N SER A 482 -7.32 7.00 -29.99
CA SER A 482 -6.08 6.38 -29.44
C SER A 482 -6.20 5.37 -28.29
N TRP A 483 -6.97 5.67 -27.25
CA TRP A 483 -7.37 4.79 -26.15
C TRP A 483 -8.14 3.56 -26.60
N ALA A 484 -8.98 3.65 -27.65
CA ALA A 484 -9.62 2.47 -28.23
C ALA A 484 -8.58 1.53 -28.87
N GLU A 485 -7.50 2.06 -29.46
CA GLU A 485 -6.40 1.25 -30.01
C GLU A 485 -5.55 0.65 -28.90
N VAL A 486 -5.26 1.39 -27.83
CA VAL A 486 -4.58 0.89 -26.62
C VAL A 486 -5.41 -0.18 -25.92
N TYR A 487 -6.72 0.03 -25.82
CA TYR A 487 -7.66 -0.95 -25.28
C TYR A 487 -7.76 -2.17 -26.19
N GLN A 488 -7.88 -2.01 -27.51
CA GLN A 488 -7.87 -3.13 -28.46
C GLN A 488 -6.52 -3.86 -28.48
N TRP A 489 -5.42 -3.15 -28.34
CA TRP A 489 -4.06 -3.72 -28.29
C TRP A 489 -3.87 -4.53 -27.01
N ASN A 490 -4.25 -3.98 -25.86
CA ASN A 490 -4.25 -4.72 -24.59
C ASN A 490 -5.27 -5.86 -24.64
N TYR A 491 -6.49 -5.65 -25.13
CA TYR A 491 -7.47 -6.72 -25.34
C TYR A 491 -6.88 -7.87 -26.19
N ARG A 492 -6.25 -7.57 -27.34
CA ARG A 492 -5.59 -8.59 -28.18
C ARG A 492 -4.47 -9.34 -27.44
N LYS A 493 -3.68 -8.64 -26.60
CA LYS A 493 -2.63 -9.24 -25.77
C LYS A 493 -3.19 -10.09 -24.61
N LEU A 494 -4.15 -9.54 -23.88
CA LEU A 494 -4.82 -10.11 -22.71
C LEU A 494 -5.59 -11.39 -23.06
N PHE A 495 -6.21 -11.43 -24.25
CA PHE A 495 -7.09 -12.52 -24.66
C PHE A 495 -6.50 -13.47 -25.72
N LYS A 496 -5.21 -13.33 -26.10
CA LYS A 496 -4.57 -14.10 -27.20
C LYS A 496 -5.46 -14.25 -28.44
N VAL A 497 -6.20 -13.21 -28.81
CA VAL A 497 -7.01 -13.27 -30.03
C VAL A 497 -6.05 -13.09 -31.20
N SER A 498 -5.73 -14.20 -31.88
CA SER A 498 -4.93 -14.16 -33.10
C SER A 498 -5.62 -13.26 -34.11
N SER A 499 -4.95 -12.19 -34.53
CA SER A 499 -5.39 -11.32 -35.60
C SER A 499 -5.31 -12.07 -36.94
N ASN A 500 -6.40 -12.73 -37.31
CA ASN A 500 -6.75 -12.91 -38.72
C ASN A 500 -7.98 -12.05 -38.97
N ILE A 501 -7.76 -10.86 -39.52
CA ILE A 501 -8.52 -10.16 -40.58
C ILE A 501 -7.64 -8.97 -41.01
#